data_AF-A0A534NT74-F1
#
_entry.id   AF-A0A534NT74-F1
#
_cell.length_a   1.000
_cell.length_b   1.000
_cell.length_c   1.000
_cell.angle_alpha   90.00
_cell.angle_beta   90.00
_cell.angle_gamma   90.00
#
_symmetry.space_group_name_H-M   'P 1'
#
loop_
_entity.id
_entity.type
_entity.pdbx_description
1 polymer ?
#
loop_
_entity_poly.entity_id
_entity_poly.type
_entity_poly.pdbx_seq_one_letter_code
_entity_poly.pdbx_strand_id
1 'polypeptide(L)'
;MFSRRLPHVVTRKDLALLIAATYAASASVDFEEAHERMERAVTSDRVSDHLYAGLSAALYERKGPRTTEEALIDELSAGVQKRRSRVKAAALTPALSAVMVMLNVELGYAPEMMRGALENPKGKALLEDGLRALGTHLLKELIK
;
A
#
# COMPACT_ATOMS: atom_id res chain seq x y z
N MET A 1 9.97 8.99 6.78
CA MET A 1 8.88 9.43 5.88
C MET A 1 9.48 10.33 4.81
N PHE A 2 9.25 10.02 3.53
CA PHE A 2 9.89 10.63 2.35
C PHE A 2 9.51 12.09 2.19
N SER A 3 8.22 12.40 2.28
CA SER A 3 7.73 13.76 2.26
C SER A 3 6.52 13.91 3.19
N ARG A 4 6.44 15.03 3.92
CA ARG A 4 5.27 15.36 4.75
C ARG A 4 4.00 15.59 3.92
N ARG A 5 4.15 15.87 2.62
CA ARG A 5 3.05 16.10 1.68
C ARG A 5 2.34 14.81 1.24
N LEU A 6 2.93 13.64 1.49
CA LEU A 6 2.46 12.37 0.94
C LEU A 6 0.97 12.08 1.25
N PRO A 7 0.46 12.25 2.48
CA PRO A 7 -0.96 11.99 2.78
C PRO A 7 -1.94 12.98 2.13
N HIS A 8 -1.45 14.14 1.69
CA HIS A 8 -2.24 15.12 0.94
C HIS A 8 -2.26 14.84 -0.56
N VAL A 9 -1.22 14.16 -1.07
CA VAL A 9 -1.07 13.80 -2.48
C VAL A 9 -1.75 12.46 -2.78
N VAL A 10 -1.59 11.50 -1.88
CA VAL A 10 -2.30 10.23 -1.90
C VAL A 10 -3.17 10.20 -0.67
N THR A 11 -4.45 10.53 -0.83
CA THR A 11 -5.38 10.52 0.30
C THR A 11 -5.65 9.09 0.76
N ARG A 12 -6.24 8.92 1.96
CA ARG A 12 -6.68 7.59 2.41
C ARG A 12 -7.66 6.93 1.44
N LYS A 13 -8.55 7.72 0.82
CA LYS A 13 -9.46 7.22 -0.22
C LYS A 13 -8.72 6.76 -1.47
N ASP A 14 -7.69 7.50 -1.87
CA ASP A 14 -6.82 7.06 -2.97
C ASP A 14 -6.11 5.76 -2.58
N LEU A 15 -5.54 5.66 -1.37
CA LEU A 15 -4.92 4.42 -0.89
C LEU A 15 -5.87 3.22 -0.97
N ALA A 16 -7.11 3.37 -0.49
CA ALA A 16 -8.11 2.31 -0.53
C ALA A 16 -8.34 1.82 -1.97
N LEU A 17 -8.54 2.75 -2.91
CA LEU A 17 -8.75 2.43 -4.32
C LEU A 17 -7.52 1.76 -4.95
N LEU A 18 -6.32 2.24 -4.63
CA LEU A 18 -5.06 1.74 -5.19
C LEU A 18 -4.76 0.30 -4.78
N ILE A 19 -5.07 -0.07 -3.54
CA ILE A 19 -4.80 -1.42 -3.03
C ILE A 19 -5.96 -2.39 -3.26
N ALA A 20 -7.17 -1.91 -3.59
CA ALA A 20 -8.37 -2.72 -3.79
C ALA A 20 -8.17 -3.83 -4.81
N ALA A 21 -7.53 -3.56 -5.96
CA ALA A 21 -7.29 -4.60 -6.97
C ALA A 21 -6.38 -5.73 -6.46
N THR A 22 -5.37 -5.40 -5.66
CA THR A 22 -4.46 -6.39 -5.06
C THR A 22 -5.18 -7.21 -4.00
N TYR A 23 -6.00 -6.56 -3.18
CA TYR A 23 -6.81 -7.24 -2.16
C TYR A 23 -7.86 -8.17 -2.80
N ALA A 24 -8.58 -7.70 -3.82
CA ALA A 24 -9.56 -8.49 -4.59
C ALA A 24 -8.93 -9.79 -5.12
N ALA A 25 -7.76 -9.68 -5.75
CA ALA A 25 -7.01 -10.83 -6.25
C ALA A 25 -6.57 -11.78 -5.12
N SER A 26 -6.18 -11.26 -3.95
CA SER A 26 -5.76 -12.08 -2.82
C SER A 26 -6.90 -12.79 -2.13
N ALA A 27 -8.02 -12.10 -1.92
CA ALA A 27 -9.17 -12.61 -1.17
C ALA A 27 -10.18 -13.34 -2.06
N SER A 28 -9.95 -13.35 -3.39
CA SER A 28 -10.88 -13.92 -4.37
C SER A 28 -12.29 -13.34 -4.27
N VAL A 29 -12.37 -12.03 -4.06
CA VAL A 29 -13.62 -11.25 -4.05
C VAL A 29 -13.64 -10.27 -5.23
N ASP A 30 -14.81 -9.74 -5.56
CA ASP A 30 -14.90 -8.70 -6.59
C ASP A 30 -14.30 -7.36 -6.13
N PHE A 31 -14.11 -6.44 -7.08
CA PHE A 31 -13.46 -5.16 -6.82
C PHE A 31 -14.29 -4.25 -5.91
N GLU A 32 -15.62 -4.27 -6.01
CA GLU A 32 -16.50 -3.39 -5.25
C GLU A 32 -16.44 -3.78 -3.77
N GLU A 33 -16.59 -5.06 -3.47
CA GLU A 33 -16.44 -5.58 -2.11
C GLU A 33 -15.01 -5.34 -1.56
N ALA A 34 -13.98 -5.57 -2.38
CA ALA A 34 -12.60 -5.28 -1.98
C ALA A 34 -12.41 -3.80 -1.65
N HIS A 35 -12.95 -2.89 -2.47
CA HIS A 35 -12.80 -1.46 -2.27
C HIS A 35 -13.48 -1.00 -0.98
N GLU A 36 -14.71 -1.43 -0.70
CA GLU A 36 -15.42 -1.13 0.55
C GLU A 36 -14.65 -1.63 1.79
N ARG A 37 -14.06 -2.83 1.69
CA ARG A 37 -13.18 -3.38 2.74
C ARG A 37 -11.93 -2.50 2.91
N MET A 38 -11.31 -2.07 1.82
CA MET A 38 -10.12 -1.21 1.90
C MET A 38 -10.43 0.18 2.43
N GLU A 39 -11.59 0.76 2.11
CA GLU A 39 -12.06 2.02 2.70
C GLU A 39 -12.19 1.92 4.22
N ARG A 40 -12.70 0.80 4.73
CA ARG A 40 -12.72 0.52 6.18
C ARG A 40 -11.32 0.34 6.75
N ALA A 41 -10.45 -0.44 6.10
CA ALA A 41 -9.11 -0.72 6.59
C ALA A 41 -8.25 0.55 6.74
N VAL A 42 -8.31 1.47 5.77
CA VAL A 42 -7.54 2.73 5.82
C VAL A 42 -8.06 3.73 6.85
N THR A 43 -9.22 3.51 7.48
CA THR A 43 -9.64 4.33 8.63
C THR A 43 -8.72 4.13 9.83
N SER A 44 -8.10 2.95 9.95
CA SER A 44 -7.10 2.66 10.97
C SER A 44 -5.81 3.43 10.71
N ASP A 45 -5.38 4.21 11.70
CA ASP A 45 -4.12 4.94 11.65
C ASP A 45 -2.93 3.99 11.50
N ARG A 46 -2.97 2.84 12.19
CA ARG A 46 -1.92 1.80 12.09
C ARG A 46 -1.78 1.29 10.65
N VAL A 47 -2.90 0.95 9.99
CA VAL A 47 -2.86 0.48 8.59
C VAL A 47 -2.38 1.60 7.66
N SER A 48 -2.93 2.80 7.81
CA SER A 48 -2.54 3.95 7.00
C SER A 48 -1.04 4.24 7.12
N ASP A 49 -0.50 4.27 8.34
CA ASP A 49 0.90 4.55 8.60
C ASP A 49 1.82 3.50 7.97
N HIS A 50 1.45 2.22 8.04
CA HIS A 50 2.19 1.15 7.36
C HIS A 50 2.17 1.31 5.84
N LEU A 51 1.01 1.60 5.25
CA LEU A 51 0.88 1.80 3.80
C LEU A 51 1.67 3.03 3.32
N TYR A 52 1.59 4.15 4.05
CA TYR A 52 2.39 5.34 3.75
C TYR A 52 3.88 5.10 3.95
N ALA A 53 4.29 4.31 4.94
CA ALA A 53 5.68 3.93 5.13
C ALA A 53 6.20 3.10 3.94
N GLY A 54 5.41 2.15 3.44
CA GLY A 54 5.74 1.37 2.24
C GLY A 54 5.88 2.22 0.98
N LEU A 55 4.92 3.12 0.75
CA LEU A 55 4.97 4.07 -0.37
C LEU A 55 6.16 5.04 -0.25
N SER A 56 6.42 5.53 0.96
CA SER A 56 7.58 6.36 1.28
C SER A 56 8.90 5.64 0.99
N ALA A 57 9.04 4.37 1.37
CA ALA A 57 10.25 3.59 1.11
C ALA A 57 10.46 3.41 -0.40
N ALA A 58 9.40 3.09 -1.14
CA ALA A 58 9.47 2.97 -2.59
C ALA A 58 9.85 4.29 -3.29
N LEU A 59 9.39 5.44 -2.77
CA LEU A 59 9.78 6.76 -3.28
C LEU A 59 11.26 7.06 -3.01
N TYR A 60 11.78 6.71 -1.82
CA TYR A 60 13.21 6.82 -1.52
C TYR A 60 14.05 6.00 -2.49
N GLU A 61 13.63 4.77 -2.80
CA GLU A 61 14.35 3.87 -3.71
C GLU A 61 14.29 4.36 -5.16
N ARG A 62 13.17 4.97 -5.57
CA ARG A 62 13.02 5.55 -6.91
C ARG A 62 13.81 6.85 -7.10
N LYS A 63 14.16 7.54 -6.02
CA LYS A 63 14.92 8.81 -6.08
C LYS A 63 16.34 8.55 -6.56
N GLY A 64 16.56 8.78 -7.86
CA GLY A 64 17.88 8.74 -8.47
C GLY A 64 18.70 10.01 -8.23
N PRO A 65 19.98 10.02 -8.64
CA PRO A 65 20.90 11.17 -8.48
C PRO A 65 20.43 12.46 -9.19
N ARG A 66 19.52 12.32 -10.17
CA ARG A 66 19.00 13.42 -11.00
C ARG A 66 17.53 13.76 -10.70
N THR A 67 16.91 13.09 -9.73
CA THR A 67 15.50 13.27 -9.43
C THR A 67 15.34 13.88 -8.04
N THR A 68 14.65 15.01 -7.94
CA THR A 68 14.39 15.66 -6.66
C THR A 68 13.17 15.02 -5.98
N GLU A 69 13.07 15.21 -4.67
CA GLU A 69 11.90 14.78 -3.91
C GLU A 69 10.62 15.47 -4.43
N GLU A 70 10.69 16.78 -4.67
CA GLU A 70 9.57 17.57 -5.18
C GLU A 70 9.08 17.07 -6.54
N ALA A 71 10.00 16.82 -7.48
CA ALA A 71 9.65 16.30 -8.80
C ALA A 71 8.93 14.95 -8.71
N LEU A 72 9.38 14.03 -7.84
CA LEU A 72 8.72 12.74 -7.65
C LEU A 72 7.34 12.88 -7.00
N ILE A 73 7.17 13.81 -6.08
CA ILE A 73 5.87 14.08 -5.45
C ILE A 73 4.89 14.66 -6.46
N ASP A 74 5.34 15.56 -7.34
CA ASP A 74 4.49 16.14 -8.39
C ASP A 74 4.13 15.10 -9.46
N GLU A 75 5.08 14.26 -9.86
CA GLU A 75 4.83 13.10 -10.74
C GLU A 75 3.83 12.11 -10.13
N LEU A 76 3.98 11.80 -8.84
CA LEU A 76 3.04 10.95 -8.11
C LEU A 76 1.63 11.54 -8.10
N SER A 77 1.51 12.83 -7.80
CA SER A 77 0.24 13.56 -7.79
C SER A 77 -0.47 13.46 -9.14
N ALA A 78 0.25 13.77 -10.23
CA ALA A 78 -0.28 13.64 -11.58
C ALA A 78 -0.66 12.19 -11.93
N GLY A 79 0.15 11.23 -11.49
CA GLY A 79 -0.09 9.80 -11.64
C GLY A 79 -1.39 9.34 -10.97
N VAL A 80 -1.59 9.72 -9.71
CA VAL A 80 -2.81 9.40 -8.93
C VAL A 80 -4.04 9.96 -9.62
N GLN A 81 -4.04 11.25 -9.98
CA GLN A 81 -5.18 11.88 -10.65
C GLN A 81 -5.56 11.16 -11.96
N LYS A 82 -4.56 10.71 -12.72
CA LYS A 82 -4.79 10.10 -14.04
C LYS A 82 -5.08 8.60 -13.99
N ARG A 83 -4.58 7.86 -12.99
CA ARG A 83 -4.46 6.40 -13.06
C ARG A 83 -4.97 5.63 -11.84
N ARG A 84 -5.35 6.28 -10.73
CA ARG A 84 -5.75 5.59 -9.50
C ARG A 84 -6.81 4.49 -9.68
N SER A 85 -7.76 4.67 -10.61
CA SER A 85 -8.82 3.69 -10.91
C SER A 85 -8.41 2.57 -11.88
N ARG A 86 -7.17 2.58 -12.38
CA ARG A 86 -6.66 1.63 -13.40
C ARG A 86 -5.46 0.83 -12.90
N VAL A 87 -5.12 0.95 -11.63
CA VAL A 87 -4.00 0.23 -11.02
C VAL A 87 -4.32 -1.26 -11.03
N LYS A 88 -3.38 -2.05 -11.56
CA LYS A 88 -3.51 -3.50 -11.60
C LYS A 88 -3.10 -4.12 -10.27
N ALA A 89 -3.61 -5.31 -9.99
CA ALA A 89 -3.20 -6.10 -8.83
C ALA A 89 -1.69 -6.37 -8.86
N ALA A 90 -1.05 -6.27 -7.69
CA ALA A 90 0.30 -6.76 -7.51
C ALA A 90 0.33 -8.30 -7.51
N ALA A 91 1.41 -8.89 -8.02
CA ALA A 91 1.57 -10.35 -7.97
C ALA A 91 1.73 -10.82 -6.52
N LEU A 92 0.97 -11.85 -6.10
CA LEU A 92 1.04 -12.35 -4.74
C LEU A 92 2.38 -13.05 -4.48
N THR A 93 3.17 -12.46 -3.59
CA THR A 93 4.41 -13.01 -3.05
C THR A 93 4.24 -13.27 -1.55
N PRO A 94 5.10 -14.08 -0.90
CA PRO A 94 5.03 -14.27 0.55
C PRO A 94 5.04 -12.95 1.35
N ALA A 95 5.79 -11.96 0.87
CA ALA A 95 5.86 -10.63 1.48
C ALA A 95 4.53 -9.86 1.32
N LEU A 96 3.92 -9.88 0.13
CA LEU A 96 2.61 -9.27 -0.08
C LEU A 96 1.50 -9.98 0.68
N SER A 97 1.57 -11.31 0.84
CA SER A 97 0.65 -12.06 1.67
C SER A 97 0.68 -11.58 3.12
N ALA A 98 1.84 -11.19 3.66
CA ALA A 98 1.94 -10.61 5.00
C ALA A 98 1.16 -9.27 5.12
N VAL A 99 1.18 -8.44 4.08
CA VAL A 99 0.35 -7.22 4.01
C VAL A 99 -1.14 -7.57 3.97
N MET A 100 -1.54 -8.58 3.19
CA MET A 100 -2.93 -9.03 3.13
C MET A 100 -3.41 -9.58 4.48
N VAL A 101 -2.57 -10.32 5.20
CA VAL A 101 -2.86 -10.77 6.57
C VAL A 101 -3.03 -9.57 7.51
N MET A 102 -2.16 -8.57 7.44
CA MET A 102 -2.29 -7.34 8.24
C MET A 102 -3.63 -6.63 8.00
N LEU A 103 -4.04 -6.51 6.73
CA LEU A 103 -5.35 -5.95 6.35
C LEU A 103 -6.51 -6.78 6.86
N ASN A 104 -6.44 -8.12 6.73
CA ASN A 104 -7.51 -9.00 7.20
C ASN A 104 -7.63 -9.02 8.73
N VAL A 105 -6.51 -8.92 9.46
CA VAL A 105 -6.51 -8.78 10.92
C VAL A 105 -7.22 -7.48 11.31
N GLU A 106 -6.90 -6.35 10.65
CA GLU A 106 -7.54 -5.08 10.95
C GLU A 106 -9.04 -5.09 10.63
N LEU A 107 -9.44 -5.78 9.57
CA LEU A 107 -10.84 -5.94 9.18
C LEU A 107 -11.62 -6.96 10.03
N GLY A 108 -10.96 -7.66 10.95
CA GLY A 108 -11.57 -8.74 11.74
C GLY A 108 -11.86 -10.03 10.96
N TYR A 109 -11.29 -10.17 9.76
CA TYR A 109 -11.40 -11.38 8.93
C TYR A 109 -10.30 -12.43 9.22
N ALA A 110 -9.24 -12.05 9.92
CA ALA A 110 -8.20 -12.97 10.38
C ALA A 110 -8.12 -13.01 11.92
N PRO A 111 -7.75 -14.15 12.53
CA PRO A 111 -7.61 -14.25 13.98
C PRO A 111 -6.54 -13.31 14.53
N GLU A 112 -6.76 -12.75 15.72
CA GLU A 112 -5.81 -11.88 16.41
C GLU A 112 -4.45 -12.55 16.68
N MET A 113 -4.39 -13.89 16.76
CA MET A 113 -3.12 -14.62 16.84
C MET A 113 -2.18 -14.33 15.65
N MET A 114 -2.72 -14.04 14.47
CA MET A 114 -1.93 -13.65 13.31
C MET A 114 -1.30 -12.25 13.47
N ARG A 115 -1.90 -11.36 14.30
CA ARG A 115 -1.29 -10.09 14.68
C ARG A 115 0.04 -10.33 15.41
N GLY A 116 0.03 -11.25 16.38
CA GLY A 116 1.24 -11.65 17.11
C GLY A 116 2.32 -12.25 16.20
N ALA A 117 1.93 -12.99 15.17
CA ALA A 117 2.86 -13.51 14.17
C ALA A 117 3.53 -12.42 13.33
N LEU A 118 2.84 -11.30 13.07
CA LEU A 118 3.41 -10.13 12.39
C LEU A 118 4.25 -9.25 13.31
N GLU A 119 4.10 -9.35 14.63
CA GLU A 119 4.80 -8.50 15.59
C GLU A 119 6.17 -9.05 16.03
N ASN A 120 6.45 -10.32 15.75
CA ASN A 120 7.79 -10.89 15.94
C ASN A 120 8.79 -10.35 14.90
N PRO A 121 10.12 -10.41 15.15
CA PRO A 121 11.12 -9.80 14.27
C PRO A 121 11.06 -10.27 12.82
N LYS A 122 10.80 -11.56 12.59
CA LYS A 122 10.73 -12.15 11.24
C LYS A 122 9.47 -11.70 10.50
N GLY A 123 8.33 -11.66 11.20
CA GLY A 123 7.05 -11.17 10.69
C GLY A 123 7.10 -9.69 10.35
N LYS A 124 7.74 -8.87 11.21
CA LYS A 124 7.97 -7.45 10.96
C LYS A 124 8.80 -7.22 9.70
N ALA A 125 9.94 -7.90 9.57
CA ALA A 125 10.77 -7.80 8.38
C ALA A 125 10.01 -8.20 7.11
N LEU A 126 9.26 -9.30 7.16
CA LEU A 126 8.46 -9.76 6.01
C LEU A 126 7.33 -8.78 5.65
N LEU A 127 6.69 -8.17 6.66
CA LEU A 127 5.67 -7.14 6.45
C LEU A 127 6.26 -5.87 5.85
N GLU A 128 7.42 -5.41 6.33
CA GLU A 128 8.15 -4.26 5.78
C GLU A 128 8.54 -4.49 4.32
N ASP A 129 9.06 -5.67 4.00
CA ASP A 129 9.36 -6.07 2.62
C ASP A 129 8.10 -6.09 1.75
N GLY A 130 6.98 -6.57 2.29
CA GLY A 130 5.68 -6.57 1.62
C GLY A 130 5.15 -5.17 1.34
N LEU A 131 5.25 -4.27 2.32
CA LEU A 131 4.84 -2.87 2.21
C LEU A 131 5.70 -2.11 1.18
N ARG A 132 7.02 -2.36 1.17
CA ARG A 132 7.95 -1.82 0.16
C ARG A 132 7.62 -2.35 -1.24
N ALA A 133 7.38 -3.65 -1.38
CA ALA A 133 7.00 -4.27 -2.64
C ALA A 133 5.67 -3.72 -3.17
N LEU A 134 4.67 -3.55 -2.29
CA LEU A 134 3.40 -2.93 -2.63
C LEU A 134 3.61 -1.48 -3.09
N GLY A 135 4.33 -0.67 -2.32
CA GLY A 135 4.65 0.71 -2.67
C GLY A 135 5.33 0.82 -4.03
N THR A 136 6.31 -0.04 -4.30
CA THR A 136 7.05 -0.09 -5.57
C THR A 136 6.13 -0.41 -6.75
N HIS A 137 5.24 -1.39 -6.57
CA HIS A 137 4.24 -1.74 -7.58
C HIS A 137 3.29 -0.57 -7.85
N LEU A 138 2.78 0.09 -6.81
CA LEU A 138 1.91 1.26 -6.97
C LEU A 138 2.61 2.39 -7.72
N LEU A 139 3.87 2.73 -7.36
CA LEU A 139 4.63 3.75 -8.07
C LEU A 139 4.87 3.41 -9.54
N LYS A 140 5.09 2.13 -9.87
CA LYS A 140 5.26 1.66 -11.26
C LYS A 140 3.98 1.86 -12.07
N GLU A 141 2.82 1.61 -11.46
CA GLU A 141 1.53 1.78 -12.14
C GLU A 141 1.13 3.26 -12.28
N LEU A 142 1.49 4.10 -11.30
CA LEU A 142 1.13 5.51 -11.23
C LEU A 142 2.09 6.42 -12.02
N ILE A 143 3.39 6.19 -11.89
CA ILE A 143 4.45 7.00 -12.50
C ILE A 143 5.12 6.15 -13.58
N LYS A 144 4.74 6.39 -14.83
CA LYS A 144 5.34 5.77 -16.02
C LYS A 144 6.52 6.58 -16.53
#